data_AF-A0A9R1P3M1-F1
#
_entry.id   AF-A0A9R1P3M1-F1
#
_cell.length_a   1.000
_cell.length_b   1.000
_cell.length_c   1.000
_cell.angle_alpha   90.00
_cell.angle_beta   90.00
_cell.angle_gamma   90.00
#
_symmetry.space_group_name_H-M   'P 1'
#
loop_
_entity.id
_entity.type
_entity.pdbx_description
1 polymer ?
#
loop_
_entity_poly.entity_id
_entity_poly.type
_entity_poly.pdbx_seq_one_letter_code
_entity_poly.pdbx_strand_id
1 'polypeptide(L)'
;MLPTTATASTPPPPPAPPPGEPHAALFLALGYMRLPELLACWRVCRLLGEAVAGDPLLWRRLAVEPPLSGRVTDQVLLKLTARAEGTLRSLRLFGCLHVSDTGLLRVVEHNPCVTEVLGELELTRLQNPHQTASLAELQLLDHLVEQFRL
;
A
#
# COMPACT_ATOMS: atom_id res chain seq x y z
N MET A 1 71.59 -8.39 -0.30
CA MET A 1 70.97 -7.17 -0.88
C MET A 1 69.58 -7.55 -1.35
N LEU A 2 68.57 -6.81 -0.90
CA LEU A 2 67.15 -7.19 -0.70
C LEU A 2 66.37 -7.71 -1.94
N PRO A 3 65.29 -8.50 -1.73
CA PRO A 3 64.32 -8.80 -2.78
C PRO A 3 63.38 -7.61 -3.00
N THR A 4 63.09 -7.29 -4.26
CA THR A 4 62.17 -6.22 -4.67
C THR A 4 60.73 -6.74 -4.58
N THR A 5 60.01 -6.36 -3.53
CA THR A 5 58.57 -6.61 -3.40
C THR A 5 57.83 -5.72 -4.39
N ALA A 6 57.22 -6.33 -5.41
CA ALA A 6 56.29 -5.66 -6.31
C ALA A 6 55.02 -5.29 -5.53
N THR A 7 54.81 -4.00 -5.30
CA THR A 7 53.54 -3.46 -4.81
C THR A 7 52.50 -3.61 -5.93
N ALA A 8 51.67 -4.65 -5.83
CA ALA A 8 50.44 -4.72 -6.60
C ALA A 8 49.51 -3.59 -6.14
N SER A 9 49.31 -2.58 -6.98
CA SER A 9 48.27 -1.57 -6.78
C SER A 9 46.90 -2.24 -6.88
N THR A 10 46.31 -2.51 -5.72
CA THR A 10 44.90 -2.89 -5.62
C THR A 10 44.05 -1.76 -6.22
N PRO A 11 43.16 -2.04 -7.21
CA PRO A 11 42.27 -1.01 -7.74
C PRO A 11 41.36 -0.49 -6.61
N PRO A 12 41.05 0.82 -6.59
CA PRO A 12 40.17 1.38 -5.57
C PRO A 12 38.81 0.69 -5.61
N PRO A 13 38.18 0.40 -4.45
CA PRO A 13 36.86 -0.19 -4.41
C PRO A 13 35.88 0.72 -5.20
N PRO A 14 34.91 0.15 -5.91
CA PRO A 14 33.89 0.93 -6.60
C PRO A 14 33.24 1.90 -5.60
N PRO A 15 32.91 3.14 -6.03
CA PRO A 15 32.28 4.10 -5.15
C PRO A 15 31.03 3.46 -4.54
N ALA A 16 30.92 3.52 -3.21
CA ALA A 16 29.74 3.04 -2.51
C ALA A 16 28.51 3.72 -3.13
N PRO A 17 27.40 2.98 -3.34
CA PRO A 17 26.18 3.59 -3.86
C PRO A 17 25.78 4.75 -2.95
N PRO A 18 25.31 5.88 -3.52
CA PRO A 18 24.97 7.05 -2.74
C PRO A 18 23.98 6.67 -1.63
N PRO A 19 24.26 7.02 -0.36
CA PRO A 19 23.36 6.74 0.73
C PRO A 19 22.11 7.61 0.54
N GLY A 20 21.02 7.02 0.06
CA GLY A 20 19.73 7.72 0.07
C GLY A 20 18.78 7.47 -1.10
N GLU A 21 19.17 6.73 -2.14
CA GLU A 21 18.17 6.33 -3.14
C GLU A 21 17.41 5.09 -2.63
N PRO A 22 16.11 5.21 -2.35
CA PRO A 22 15.31 4.05 -2.01
C PRO A 22 15.43 3.02 -3.15
N HIS A 23 15.82 1.79 -2.79
CA HIS A 23 16.16 0.76 -3.77
C HIS A 23 14.97 0.56 -4.72
N ALA A 24 15.18 0.68 -6.03
CA ALA A 24 14.14 0.43 -7.03
C ALA A 24 13.45 -0.95 -6.84
N ALA A 25 14.22 -1.93 -6.35
CA ALA A 25 13.71 -3.24 -5.96
C ALA A 25 12.66 -3.21 -4.84
N LEU A 26 12.80 -2.29 -3.88
CA LEU A 26 11.83 -2.10 -2.79
C LEU A 26 10.49 -1.58 -3.33
N PHE A 27 10.49 -0.55 -4.18
CA PHE A 27 9.24 -0.06 -4.80
C PHE A 27 8.59 -1.08 -5.69
N LEU A 28 9.39 -1.85 -6.43
CA LEU A 28 8.88 -2.95 -7.22
C LEU A 28 8.19 -3.99 -6.32
N ALA A 29 8.79 -4.36 -5.18
CA ALA A 29 8.18 -5.26 -4.21
C ALA A 29 6.89 -4.68 -3.59
N LEU A 30 6.89 -3.38 -3.25
CA LEU A 30 5.71 -2.67 -2.73
C LEU A 30 4.53 -2.71 -3.71
N GLY A 31 4.79 -2.64 -5.02
CA GLY A 31 3.76 -2.73 -6.05
C GLY A 31 3.03 -4.08 -6.12
N TYR A 32 3.58 -5.14 -5.51
CA TYR A 32 2.94 -6.46 -5.40
C TYR A 32 2.24 -6.70 -4.06
N MET A 33 2.40 -5.80 -3.08
CA MET A 33 1.77 -5.92 -1.77
C MET A 33 0.26 -5.64 -1.88
N ARG A 34 -0.55 -6.33 -1.06
CA ARG A 34 -1.96 -5.95 -0.93
C ARG A 34 -2.05 -4.70 -0.05
N LEU A 35 -3.23 -4.09 -0.05
CA LEU A 35 -3.47 -2.87 0.71
C LEU A 35 -3.04 -3.01 2.19
N PRO A 36 -3.40 -4.05 2.95
CA PRO A 36 -2.96 -4.18 4.34
C PRO A 36 -1.44 -4.21 4.52
N GLU A 37 -0.70 -4.93 3.67
CA GLU A 37 0.76 -4.99 3.76
C GLU A 37 1.41 -3.66 3.35
N LEU A 38 0.88 -3.01 2.30
CA LEU A 38 1.34 -1.69 1.88
C LEU A 38 1.16 -0.65 3.00
N LEU A 39 0.00 -0.70 3.68
CA LEU A 39 -0.28 0.17 4.82
C LEU A 39 0.63 -0.16 6.03
N ALA A 40 1.01 -1.43 6.23
CA ALA A 40 1.99 -1.81 7.24
C ALA A 40 3.39 -1.27 6.91
N CYS A 41 3.84 -1.36 5.66
CA CYS A 41 5.10 -0.80 5.18
C CYS A 41 5.17 0.72 5.35
N TRP A 42 4.06 1.42 5.10
CA TRP A 42 3.95 2.87 5.28
C TRP A 42 4.34 3.34 6.69
N ARG A 43 4.12 2.48 7.70
CA ARG A 43 4.35 2.79 9.12
C ARG A 43 5.75 2.50 9.61
N VAL A 44 6.55 1.73 8.87
CA VAL A 44 7.87 1.27 9.34
C VAL A 44 8.80 2.47 9.59
N CYS A 45 8.81 3.43 8.68
CA CYS A 45 9.48 4.70 8.89
C CYS A 45 8.84 5.82 8.07
N ARG A 46 9.00 7.07 8.50
CA ARG A 46 8.42 8.25 7.84
C ARG A 46 8.85 8.36 6.37
N LEU A 47 10.11 8.09 6.05
CA LEU A 47 10.62 8.18 4.67
C LEU A 47 9.94 7.17 3.74
N LEU A 48 9.81 5.91 4.17
CA LEU A 48 9.08 4.89 3.43
C LEU A 48 7.59 5.24 3.34
N GLY A 49 7.07 5.85 4.40
CA GLY A 49 5.73 6.40 4.44
C GLY A 49 5.48 7.40 3.31
N GLU A 50 6.23 8.51 3.31
CA GLU A 50 6.11 9.55 2.28
C GLU A 50 6.33 8.97 0.87
N ALA A 51 7.31 8.08 0.71
CA ALA A 51 7.59 7.41 -0.55
C ALA A 51 6.41 6.57 -1.07
N VAL A 52 5.77 5.78 -0.20
CA VAL A 52 4.59 4.97 -0.57
C VAL A 52 3.36 5.84 -0.80
N ALA A 53 3.17 6.91 -0.03
CA ALA A 53 2.04 7.82 -0.23
C ALA A 53 2.16 8.66 -1.51
N GLY A 54 3.39 9.05 -1.86
CA GLY A 54 3.69 9.90 -3.02
C GLY A 54 3.93 9.15 -4.33
N ASP A 55 3.79 7.81 -4.36
CA ASP A 55 3.87 7.02 -5.58
C ASP A 55 2.47 6.59 -6.05
N PRO A 56 1.86 7.26 -7.04
CA PRO A 56 0.52 6.92 -7.53
C PRO A 56 0.41 5.51 -8.10
N LEU A 57 1.52 4.89 -8.53
CA LEU A 57 1.53 3.55 -9.11
C LEU A 57 1.08 2.49 -8.11
N LEU A 58 1.45 2.66 -6.83
CA LEU A 58 1.09 1.76 -5.73
C LEU A 58 -0.41 1.78 -5.42
N TRP A 59 -1.10 2.86 -5.79
CA TRP A 59 -2.53 3.06 -5.51
C TRP A 59 -3.42 2.77 -6.73
N ARG A 60 -2.88 2.31 -7.85
CA ARG A 60 -3.65 2.06 -9.08
C ARG A 60 -4.64 0.88 -8.98
N ARG A 61 -4.36 -0.09 -8.12
CA ARG A 61 -5.20 -1.28 -7.92
C ARG A 61 -5.44 -1.44 -6.43
N LEU A 62 -6.64 -1.08 -5.98
CA LEU A 62 -7.03 -1.16 -4.58
C LEU A 62 -8.03 -2.30 -4.38
N ALA A 63 -7.76 -3.11 -3.35
CA ALA A 63 -8.70 -4.10 -2.84
C ALA A 63 -8.90 -3.82 -1.35
N VAL A 64 -10.13 -3.48 -0.97
CA VAL A 64 -10.54 -3.32 0.42
C VAL A 64 -11.24 -4.60 0.83
N GLU A 65 -10.53 -5.41 1.61
CA GLU A 65 -10.99 -6.72 2.06
C GLU A 65 -11.22 -6.72 3.57
N PRO A 66 -12.03 -7.63 4.11
CA PRO A 66 -12.07 -7.88 5.54
C PRO A 66 -10.67 -8.22 6.04
N PRO A 67 -10.31 -7.81 7.27
CA PRO A 67 -11.09 -7.03 8.23
C PRO A 67 -11.13 -5.50 8.03
N LEU A 68 -10.38 -4.94 7.07
CA LEU A 68 -10.32 -3.48 6.83
C LEU A 68 -11.67 -2.91 6.35
N SER A 69 -12.40 -3.67 5.55
CA SER A 69 -13.69 -3.26 4.97
C SER A 69 -14.75 -2.83 5.98
N GLY A 70 -14.73 -3.40 7.19
CA GLY A 70 -15.65 -3.02 8.27
C GLY A 70 -15.42 -1.60 8.81
N ARG A 71 -14.25 -1.00 8.57
CA ARG A 71 -13.88 0.33 9.08
C ARG A 71 -13.77 1.39 7.98
N VAL A 72 -13.77 0.99 6.72
CA VAL A 72 -13.67 1.93 5.58
C VAL A 72 -15.02 2.62 5.37
N THR A 73 -15.02 3.94 5.54
CA THR A 73 -16.15 4.83 5.21
C THR A 73 -15.92 5.54 3.88
N ASP A 74 -16.92 6.24 3.37
CA ASP A 74 -16.79 7.07 2.16
C ASP A 74 -15.59 8.02 2.20
N GLN A 75 -15.37 8.67 3.35
CA GLN A 75 -14.31 9.66 3.50
C GLN A 75 -12.91 9.01 3.50
N VAL A 76 -12.80 7.83 4.11
CA VAL A 76 -11.60 6.99 4.13
C VAL A 76 -11.27 6.54 2.71
N LEU A 77 -12.27 5.99 2.01
CA LEU A 77 -12.13 5.48 0.67
C LEU A 77 -11.70 6.58 -0.31
N LEU A 78 -12.28 7.77 -0.18
CA LEU A 78 -11.90 8.92 -1.00
C LEU A 78 -10.44 9.35 -0.76
N LYS A 79 -9.97 9.36 0.49
CA LYS A 79 -8.56 9.67 0.81
C LYS A 79 -7.59 8.63 0.25
N LEU A 80 -7.94 7.34 0.32
CA LEU A 80 -7.11 6.26 -0.23
C LEU A 80 -7.00 6.37 -1.74
N THR A 81 -8.12 6.58 -2.42
CA THR A 81 -8.21 6.64 -3.88
C THR A 81 -7.64 7.94 -4.45
N ALA A 82 -7.67 9.05 -3.69
CA ALA A 82 -7.03 10.30 -4.09
C ALA A 82 -5.51 10.18 -4.29
N ARG A 83 -4.84 9.25 -3.60
CA ARG A 83 -3.39 8.99 -3.76
C ARG A 83 -3.02 8.43 -5.13
N ALA A 84 -4.00 7.86 -5.85
CA ALA A 84 -3.78 7.43 -7.23
C ALA A 84 -3.72 8.60 -8.23
N GLU A 85 -3.99 9.84 -7.78
CA GLU A 85 -3.92 11.06 -8.59
C GLU A 85 -4.71 10.95 -9.91
N GLY A 86 -5.89 10.35 -9.84
CA GLY A 86 -6.75 10.14 -11.00
C GLY A 86 -6.41 8.92 -11.86
N THR A 87 -5.33 8.19 -11.51
CA THR A 87 -4.84 7.02 -12.26
C THR A 87 -5.30 5.67 -11.71
N LEU A 88 -6.22 5.67 -10.74
CA LEU A 88 -6.85 4.45 -10.23
C LEU A 88 -7.46 3.67 -11.40
N ARG A 89 -7.14 2.37 -11.52
CA ARG A 89 -7.64 1.49 -12.58
C ARG A 89 -8.65 0.48 -12.06
N SER A 90 -8.39 -0.07 -10.87
CA SER A 90 -9.20 -1.15 -10.30
C SER A 90 -9.49 -0.86 -8.84
N LEU A 91 -10.77 -0.88 -8.48
CA LEU A 91 -11.25 -0.76 -7.11
C LEU A 91 -12.13 -1.97 -6.79
N ARG A 92 -11.72 -2.77 -5.82
CA ARG A 92 -12.48 -3.92 -5.32
C ARG A 92 -12.87 -3.68 -3.87
N LEU A 93 -14.15 -3.76 -3.56
CA LEU A 93 -14.70 -3.56 -2.21
C LEU A 93 -15.41 -4.85 -1.79
N PHE A 94 -14.88 -5.51 -0.77
CA PHE A 94 -15.43 -6.76 -0.23
C PHE A 94 -15.98 -6.51 1.17
N GLY A 95 -17.30 -6.60 1.34
CA GLY A 95 -17.94 -6.40 2.65
C GLY A 95 -17.82 -4.98 3.24
N CYS A 96 -17.70 -3.95 2.40
CA CYS A 96 -17.64 -2.55 2.83
C CYS A 96 -19.05 -2.01 3.12
N LEU A 97 -19.53 -2.15 4.36
CA LEU A 97 -20.90 -1.76 4.75
C LEU A 97 -21.10 -0.25 4.95
N HIS A 98 -20.01 0.50 5.19
CA HIS A 98 -20.05 1.94 5.46
C HIS A 98 -19.70 2.81 4.23
N VAL A 99 -19.63 2.19 3.05
CA VAL A 99 -19.42 2.87 1.78
C VAL A 99 -20.77 3.02 1.09
N SER A 100 -21.17 4.24 0.79
CA SER A 100 -22.39 4.57 0.08
C SER A 100 -22.15 4.74 -1.41
N ASP A 101 -23.22 4.63 -2.21
CA ASP A 101 -23.17 4.90 -3.65
C ASP A 101 -22.71 6.33 -3.96
N THR A 102 -23.04 7.29 -3.08
CA THR A 102 -22.59 8.67 -3.24
C THR A 102 -21.09 8.82 -2.98
N GLY A 103 -20.55 8.07 -2.01
CA GLY A 103 -19.11 7.97 -1.81
C GLY A 103 -18.39 7.36 -3.00
N LEU A 104 -18.94 6.26 -3.54
CA LEU A 104 -18.43 5.62 -4.76
C LEU A 104 -18.45 6.54 -5.97
N LEU A 105 -19.53 7.29 -6.17
CA LEU A 105 -19.64 8.26 -7.27
C LEU A 105 -18.50 9.28 -7.20
N ARG A 106 -18.25 9.84 -6.01
CA ARG A 106 -17.15 10.80 -5.80
C ARG A 106 -15.79 10.20 -6.11
N VAL A 107 -15.56 8.93 -5.76
CA VAL A 107 -14.30 8.24 -6.09
C VAL A 107 -14.09 8.14 -7.60
N VAL A 108 -15.15 7.79 -8.34
CA VAL A 108 -15.10 7.68 -9.81
C VAL A 108 -14.90 9.05 -10.46
N GLU A 109 -15.56 10.10 -9.96
CA GLU A 109 -15.37 11.48 -10.44
C GLU A 109 -13.92 11.97 -10.31
N HIS A 110 -13.25 11.61 -9.21
CA HIS A 110 -11.84 11.98 -8.99
C HIS A 110 -10.85 11.07 -9.73
N ASN A 111 -11.31 9.93 -10.27
CA ASN A 111 -10.48 8.95 -10.95
C ASN A 111 -11.03 8.56 -12.33
N PRO A 112 -10.82 9.40 -13.34
CA PRO A 112 -11.37 9.17 -14.68
C PRO A 112 -10.77 7.94 -15.38
N CYS A 113 -9.65 7.41 -14.90
CA CYS A 113 -9.00 6.23 -15.48
C CYS A 113 -9.51 4.89 -14.91
N VAL A 114 -10.52 4.90 -14.04
CA VAL A 114 -11.06 3.67 -13.43
C VAL A 114 -11.74 2.84 -14.52
N THR A 115 -11.21 1.63 -14.73
CA THR A 115 -11.76 0.66 -15.68
C THR A 115 -12.61 -0.40 -14.99
N GLU A 116 -12.36 -0.65 -13.70
CA GLU A 116 -12.98 -1.74 -12.95
C GLU A 116 -13.39 -1.25 -11.55
N VAL A 117 -14.67 -1.35 -11.23
CA VAL A 117 -15.20 -1.22 -9.87
C VAL A 117 -15.99 -2.49 -9.57
N LEU A 118 -15.54 -3.26 -8.59
CA LEU A 118 -16.20 -4.48 -8.15
C LEU A 118 -16.64 -4.31 -6.70
N GLY A 119 -17.96 -4.33 -6.47
CA GLY A 119 -18.54 -4.42 -5.14
C GLY A 119 -19.01 -5.84 -4.90
N GLU A 120 -18.32 -6.58 -4.04
CA GLU A 120 -18.80 -7.86 -3.55
C GLU A 120 -19.44 -7.61 -2.18
N LEU A 121 -20.76 -7.40 -2.21
CA LEU A 121 -21.59 -7.47 -1.03
C LEU A 121 -21.62 -8.93 -0.62
N GLU A 122 -20.81 -9.29 0.37
CA GLU A 122 -20.78 -10.63 0.95
C GLU A 122 -22.18 -10.99 1.49
N LEU A 123 -23.00 -11.64 0.66
CA LEU A 123 -24.04 -12.58 1.10
C LEU A 123 -23.41 -13.84 1.75
N THR A 124 -22.07 -13.94 1.74
CA THR A 124 -21.22 -15.02 2.24
C THR A 124 -20.93 -14.99 3.75
N ARG A 125 -21.62 -14.14 4.53
CA ARG A 125 -21.77 -14.33 5.98
C ARG A 125 -22.28 -15.73 6.38
N LEU A 126 -22.74 -16.55 5.42
CA LEU A 126 -23.13 -17.93 5.62
C LEU A 126 -22.03 -18.99 5.35
N GLN A 127 -20.80 -18.65 4.95
CA GLN A 127 -19.84 -19.69 4.51
C GLN A 127 -18.43 -19.69 5.13
N ASN A 128 -18.05 -18.78 6.03
CA ASN A 128 -16.79 -18.97 6.74
C ASN A 128 -16.72 -18.32 8.14
N PRO A 129 -17.19 -19.00 9.20
CA PRO A 129 -17.09 -18.50 10.57
C PRO A 129 -15.68 -18.63 11.19
N HIS A 130 -14.66 -19.12 10.46
CA HIS A 130 -13.32 -19.39 10.99
C HIS A 130 -12.25 -18.32 10.69
N GLN A 131 -12.52 -17.32 9.85
CA GLN A 131 -11.64 -16.16 9.70
C GLN A 131 -12.02 -15.03 10.68
N THR A 132 -11.97 -15.33 11.97
CA THR A 132 -11.83 -14.27 12.97
C THR A 132 -10.44 -13.67 12.81
N ALA A 133 -10.36 -12.42 12.32
CA ALA A 133 -9.13 -11.65 12.36
C ALA A 133 -8.54 -11.75 13.78
N SER A 134 -7.26 -12.10 13.87
CA SER A 134 -6.59 -12.23 15.16
C SER A 134 -6.59 -10.89 15.90
N LEU A 135 -6.51 -10.89 17.23
CA LEU A 135 -6.44 -9.65 18.01
C LEU A 135 -5.29 -8.74 17.58
N ALA A 136 -4.18 -9.30 17.11
CA ALA A 136 -3.05 -8.56 16.56
C ALA A 136 -3.37 -7.87 15.23
N GLU A 137 -4.15 -8.52 14.35
CA GLU A 137 -4.64 -7.92 13.10
C GLU A 137 -5.64 -6.80 13.40
N LEU A 138 -6.55 -6.99 14.35
CA LEU A 138 -7.51 -5.97 14.79
C LEU A 138 -6.82 -4.75 15.41
N GLN A 139 -5.81 -4.96 16.27
CA GLN A 139 -5.00 -3.89 16.83
C GLN A 139 -4.18 -3.15 15.77
N LEU A 140 -3.64 -3.90 14.79
CA LEU A 140 -2.99 -3.30 13.63
C LEU A 140 -3.97 -2.42 12.87
N LEU A 141 -5.18 -2.89 12.58
CA LEU A 141 -6.21 -2.14 11.86
C LEU A 141 -6.72 -0.91 12.59
N ASP A 142 -6.99 -1.01 13.90
CA ASP A 142 -7.37 0.16 14.70
C ASP A 142 -6.26 1.21 14.65
N HIS A 143 -4.98 0.80 14.71
CA HIS A 143 -3.86 1.72 14.50
C HIS A 143 -3.69 2.19 13.05
N LEU A 144 -4.02 1.37 12.05
CA LEU A 144 -3.97 1.75 10.63
C LEU A 144 -5.05 2.80 10.33
N VAL A 145 -6.23 2.73 10.93
CA VAL A 145 -7.26 3.75 10.74
C VAL A 145 -6.85 5.06 11.44
N GLU A 146 -6.42 4.99 12.70
CA GLU A 146 -6.03 6.17 13.50
C GLU A 146 -4.78 6.89 12.93
N GLN A 147 -3.74 6.15 12.54
CA GLN A 147 -2.47 6.74 12.10
C GLN A 147 -2.48 7.23 10.66
N PHE A 148 -3.39 6.71 9.81
CA PHE A 148 -3.52 7.19 8.44
C PHE A 148 -4.36 8.46 8.30
N ARG A 149 -4.95 8.96 9.39
CA ARG A 149 -5.99 10.00 9.32
C ARG A 149 -7.05 9.60 8.29
N LEU A 150 -7.36 8.31 8.19
CA LEU A 150 -8.42 7.80 7.32
C LEU A 150 -9.77 8.22 7.91
#